data_AF-A0A2M7K4K2-F1
#
_entry.id   AF-A0A2M7K4K2-F1
#
_cell.length_a   1.000
_cell.length_b   1.000
_cell.length_c   1.000
_cell.angle_alpha   90.00
_cell.angle_beta   90.00
_cell.angle_gamma   90.00
#
_symmetry.space_group_name_H-M   'P 1'
#
loop_
_entity.id
_entity.type
_entity.pdbx_description
1 polymer ?
#
loop_
_entity_poly.entity_id
_entity_poly.type
_entity_poly.pdbx_seq_one_letter_code
_entity_poly.pdbx_strand_id
1 'polypeptide(L)'
;MAKEYDENGIFSGDGAVDENDKKQGNWKYYYESGEVKSIGAYKDNLKTGEWIFYYEDGKIEQRGKYNNDKPSGQWTWFYTSGNKWREENLIKGIEEGSFTEFNKEGRVILKGEYVDGERDGIWNYNNGDFTEEGTYQDGLQNGLWKGWFSNGKLNYEVNYVQGVPDGKYKLYYDNGYMREEGYYSMGSKEKNWNKYDMQGTLYLTITYKNDKEFKLNGIKIRLPKGSGE
;
A
#
# COMPACT_ATOMS: atom_id res chain seq x y z
N MET A 1 -20.18 27.79 26.92
CA MET A 1 -19.10 27.46 25.96
C MET A 1 -17.78 27.63 26.69
N ALA A 2 -17.03 26.54 26.84
CA ALA A 2 -15.66 26.57 27.35
C ALA A 2 -14.72 27.04 26.23
N LYS A 3 -13.58 27.62 26.63
CA LYS A 3 -12.50 28.03 25.73
C LYS A 3 -11.23 27.31 26.15
N GLU A 4 -10.43 26.93 25.17
CA GLU A 4 -9.10 26.37 25.35
C GLU A 4 -8.06 27.32 24.78
N TYR A 5 -6.89 27.29 25.40
CA TYR A 5 -5.72 28.03 25.01
C TYR A 5 -4.56 27.04 24.92
N ASP A 6 -3.65 27.26 23.97
CA ASP A 6 -2.42 26.47 23.88
C ASP A 6 -1.40 26.86 24.96
N GLU A 7 -0.20 26.26 24.90
CA GLU A 7 0.89 26.51 25.85
C GLU A 7 1.40 27.96 25.87
N ASN A 8 1.15 28.71 24.79
CA ASN A 8 1.51 30.13 24.66
C ASN A 8 0.37 31.06 25.06
N GLY A 9 -0.76 30.51 25.51
CA GLY A 9 -1.96 31.28 25.87
C GLY A 9 -2.74 31.79 24.65
N ILE A 10 -2.48 31.26 23.44
CA ILE A 10 -3.21 31.59 22.23
C ILE A 10 -4.49 30.75 22.20
N PHE A 11 -5.60 31.38 21.82
CA PHE A 11 -6.90 30.71 21.74
C PHE A 11 -6.85 29.55 20.75
N SER A 12 -7.13 28.33 21.23
CA SER A 12 -6.92 27.08 20.47
C SER A 12 -8.20 26.27 20.24
N GLY A 13 -9.29 26.56 20.95
CA GLY A 13 -10.57 25.89 20.73
C GLY A 13 -11.72 26.38 21.60
N ASP A 14 -12.94 26.03 21.22
CA ASP A 14 -14.13 26.22 22.03
C ASP A 14 -15.19 25.13 21.80
N GLY A 15 -16.04 24.93 22.81
CA GLY A 15 -17.12 23.94 22.75
C GLY A 15 -17.96 23.89 24.03
N ALA A 16 -18.89 22.95 24.10
CA ALA A 16 -19.70 22.73 25.30
C ALA A 16 -18.97 21.80 26.30
N VAL A 17 -19.19 22.04 27.58
CA VAL A 17 -18.76 21.16 28.68
C VAL A 17 -19.94 20.86 29.60
N ASP A 18 -19.88 19.77 30.35
CA ASP A 18 -20.80 19.47 31.44
C ASP A 18 -20.36 20.11 32.78
N GLU A 19 -21.08 19.81 33.86
CA GLU A 19 -20.83 20.33 35.22
C GLU A 19 -19.48 19.89 35.82
N ASN A 20 -18.82 18.89 35.22
CA ASN A 20 -17.52 18.37 35.64
C ASN A 20 -16.41 18.78 34.64
N ASP A 21 -16.63 19.83 33.86
CA ASP A 21 -15.74 20.34 32.81
C ASP A 21 -15.39 19.31 31.71
N LYS A 22 -16.18 18.24 31.56
CA LYS A 22 -15.97 17.29 30.46
C LYS A 22 -16.56 17.83 29.18
N LYS A 23 -15.82 17.71 28.07
CA LYS A 23 -16.24 18.09 26.72
C LYS A 23 -17.48 17.30 26.30
N GLN A 24 -18.48 18.04 25.82
CA GLN A 24 -19.74 17.53 25.28
C GLN A 24 -20.08 18.24 23.96
N GLY A 25 -20.83 17.55 23.10
CA GLY A 25 -21.37 18.13 21.87
C GLY A 25 -20.28 18.65 20.92
N ASN A 26 -20.63 19.63 20.11
CA ASN A 26 -19.73 20.15 19.06
C ASN A 26 -18.61 21.00 19.64
N TRP A 27 -17.40 20.75 19.14
CA TRP A 27 -16.18 21.47 19.44
C TRP A 27 -15.52 21.94 18.14
N LYS A 28 -14.86 23.08 18.24
CA LYS A 28 -14.03 23.65 17.18
C LYS A 28 -12.65 23.92 17.74
N TYR A 29 -11.64 23.68 16.91
CA TYR A 29 -10.25 23.99 17.18
C TYR A 29 -9.71 24.87 16.08
N TYR A 30 -8.72 25.70 16.43
CA TYR A 30 -8.19 26.74 15.57
C TYR A 30 -6.68 26.59 15.41
N TYR A 31 -6.17 27.07 14.28
CA TYR A 31 -4.76 27.38 14.10
C TYR A 31 -4.40 28.67 14.84
N GLU A 32 -3.10 28.93 15.03
CA GLU A 32 -2.63 30.20 15.61
C GLU A 32 -3.06 31.41 14.77
N SER A 33 -3.22 31.22 13.45
CA SER A 33 -3.78 32.22 12.53
C SER A 33 -5.25 32.55 12.78
N GLY A 34 -5.97 31.74 13.57
CA GLY A 34 -7.40 31.86 13.82
C GLY A 34 -8.28 31.10 12.85
N GLU A 35 -7.71 30.47 11.82
CA GLU A 35 -8.44 29.61 10.89
C GLU A 35 -8.87 28.30 11.57
N VAL A 36 -9.99 27.73 11.12
CA VAL A 36 -10.51 26.48 11.71
C VAL A 36 -9.57 25.33 11.37
N LYS A 37 -9.08 24.64 12.39
CA LYS A 37 -8.21 23.46 12.28
C LYS A 37 -9.00 22.16 12.29
N SER A 38 -10.00 22.05 13.15
CA SER A 38 -10.88 20.88 13.15
C SER A 38 -12.22 21.17 13.82
N ILE A 39 -13.23 20.41 13.42
CA ILE A 39 -14.54 20.38 14.04
C ILE A 39 -14.97 18.94 14.27
N GLY A 40 -15.69 18.70 15.35
CA GLY A 40 -16.25 17.40 15.64
C GLY A 40 -16.98 17.40 16.97
N ALA A 41 -17.48 16.24 17.40
CA ALA A 41 -18.20 16.12 18.66
C ALA A 41 -17.43 15.36 19.72
N TYR A 42 -17.69 15.72 20.98
CA TYR A 42 -17.27 14.99 22.17
C TYR A 42 -18.48 14.44 22.93
N LYS A 43 -18.25 13.32 23.61
CA LYS A 43 -19.10 12.81 24.68
C LYS A 43 -18.19 12.36 25.81
N ASP A 44 -18.34 12.98 26.98
CA ASP A 44 -17.56 12.65 28.18
C ASP A 44 -16.04 12.70 27.94
N ASN A 45 -15.55 13.75 27.29
CA ASN A 45 -14.15 13.93 26.83
C ASN A 45 -13.68 13.02 25.70
N LEU A 46 -14.51 12.11 25.20
CA LEU A 46 -14.15 11.21 24.11
C LEU A 46 -14.71 11.71 22.77
N LYS A 47 -13.89 11.74 21.72
CA LYS A 47 -14.33 12.06 20.36
C LYS A 47 -15.39 11.07 19.91
N THR A 48 -16.46 11.60 19.31
CA THR A 48 -17.58 10.82 18.78
C THR A 48 -18.14 11.46 17.52
N GLY A 49 -18.72 10.65 16.65
CA GLY A 49 -19.36 11.12 15.43
C GLY A 49 -18.36 11.59 14.38
N GLU A 50 -18.85 12.39 13.43
CA GLU A 50 -18.05 12.92 12.33
C GLU A 50 -17.05 13.95 12.85
N TRP A 51 -15.83 13.84 12.34
CA TRP A 51 -14.75 14.78 12.56
C TRP A 51 -14.19 15.21 11.21
N ILE A 52 -13.99 16.52 11.08
CA ILE A 52 -13.41 17.13 9.89
C ILE A 52 -12.21 17.95 10.35
N PHE A 53 -11.09 17.73 9.69
CA PHE A 53 -9.85 18.45 9.87
C PHE A 53 -9.58 19.22 8.60
N TYR A 54 -9.04 20.42 8.75
CA TYR A 54 -8.82 21.35 7.66
C TYR A 54 -7.35 21.72 7.63
N TYR A 55 -6.83 21.96 6.44
CA TYR A 55 -5.62 22.72 6.24
C TYR A 55 -5.82 24.19 6.66
N GLU A 56 -4.72 24.90 6.89
CA GLU A 56 -4.76 26.32 7.25
C GLU A 56 -5.35 27.22 6.14
N ASP A 57 -5.40 26.75 4.89
CA ASP A 57 -6.10 27.43 3.79
C ASP A 57 -7.62 27.19 3.77
N GLY A 58 -8.15 26.50 4.79
CA GLY A 58 -9.57 26.21 4.98
C GLY A 58 -10.09 25.00 4.17
N LYS A 59 -9.25 24.34 3.36
CA LYS A 59 -9.65 23.11 2.66
C LYS A 59 -9.63 21.92 3.61
N ILE A 60 -10.47 20.92 3.34
CA ILE A 60 -10.48 19.68 4.14
C ILE A 60 -9.16 18.95 3.93
N GLU A 61 -8.51 18.60 5.03
CA GLU A 61 -7.31 17.73 5.07
C GLU A 61 -7.74 16.27 5.20
N GLN A 62 -8.61 15.99 6.15
CA GLN A 62 -9.14 14.65 6.38
C GLN A 62 -10.50 14.70 7.07
N ARG A 63 -11.29 13.66 6.87
CA ARG A 63 -12.55 13.47 7.59
C ARG A 63 -12.83 12.01 7.84
N GLY A 64 -13.58 11.73 8.89
CA GLY A 64 -14.06 10.41 9.21
C GLY A 64 -14.78 10.41 10.55
N LYS A 65 -15.09 9.22 11.05
CA LYS A 65 -15.85 9.07 12.28
C LYS A 65 -14.98 8.57 13.42
N TYR A 66 -15.25 9.10 14.61
CA TYR A 66 -14.77 8.55 15.87
C TYR A 66 -15.90 7.84 16.63
N ASN A 67 -15.54 6.80 17.35
CA ASN A 67 -16.38 6.15 18.35
C ASN A 67 -15.56 5.97 19.62
N ASN A 68 -15.81 6.82 20.63
CA ASN A 68 -15.09 6.85 21.90
C ASN A 68 -13.56 6.95 21.70
N ASP A 69 -13.12 8.02 21.03
CA ASP A 69 -11.72 8.29 20.63
C ASP A 69 -11.10 7.33 19.62
N LYS A 70 -11.81 6.27 19.21
CA LYS A 70 -11.30 5.32 18.22
C LYS A 70 -11.80 5.66 16.82
N PRO A 71 -10.92 5.86 15.83
CA PRO A 71 -11.32 5.98 14.43
C PRO A 71 -12.17 4.78 14.00
N SER A 72 -13.26 5.04 13.29
CA SER A 72 -14.15 3.99 12.81
C SER A 72 -14.88 4.43 11.53
N GLY A 73 -15.27 3.46 10.71
CA GLY A 73 -15.93 3.71 9.43
C GLY A 73 -14.95 4.20 8.38
N GLN A 74 -15.48 4.79 7.31
CA GLN A 74 -14.66 5.31 6.24
C GLN A 74 -13.98 6.61 6.67
N TRP A 75 -12.67 6.67 6.45
CA TRP A 75 -11.88 7.88 6.52
C TRP A 75 -11.41 8.28 5.13
N THR A 76 -11.41 9.58 4.88
CA THR A 76 -10.95 10.18 3.62
C THR A 76 -9.93 11.26 3.92
N TRP A 77 -8.77 11.18 3.26
CA TRP A 77 -7.75 12.22 3.23
C TRP A 77 -7.74 12.90 1.88
N PHE A 78 -7.38 14.17 1.87
CA PHE A 78 -7.34 15.00 0.68
C PHE A 78 -5.97 15.64 0.56
N TYR A 79 -5.56 15.91 -0.67
CA TYR A 79 -4.46 16.84 -0.93
C TYR A 79 -4.89 18.28 -0.66
N THR A 80 -3.93 19.19 -0.52
CA THR A 80 -4.19 20.64 -0.46
C THR A 80 -4.84 21.21 -1.74
N SER A 81 -4.89 20.44 -2.84
CA SER A 81 -5.68 20.78 -4.02
C SER A 81 -7.19 20.53 -3.83
N GLY A 82 -7.58 19.74 -2.83
CA GLY A 82 -8.95 19.25 -2.60
C GLY A 82 -9.25 17.90 -3.26
N ASN A 83 -8.33 17.36 -4.06
CA ASN A 83 -8.47 16.00 -4.60
C ASN A 83 -8.26 14.96 -3.49
N LYS A 84 -8.97 13.83 -3.55
CA LYS A 84 -8.75 12.72 -2.62
C LYS A 84 -7.31 12.24 -2.73
N TRP A 85 -6.71 11.91 -1.59
CA TRP A 85 -5.44 11.24 -1.48
C TRP A 85 -5.63 9.78 -1.06
N ARG A 86 -6.41 9.53 -0.01
CA ARG A 86 -6.62 8.18 0.55
C ARG A 86 -8.05 8.02 1.01
N GLU A 87 -8.58 6.82 0.82
CA GLU A 87 -9.83 6.35 1.44
C GLU A 87 -9.59 4.99 2.07
N GLU A 88 -10.03 4.82 3.31
CA GLU A 88 -9.92 3.55 3.99
C GLU A 88 -11.05 3.33 4.97
N ASN A 89 -11.29 2.07 5.32
CA ASN A 89 -12.22 1.70 6.36
C ASN A 89 -11.45 1.28 7.62
N LEU A 90 -11.90 1.78 8.77
CA LEU A 90 -11.32 1.47 10.07
C LEU A 90 -12.36 0.85 11.01
N ILE A 91 -11.95 -0.14 11.80
CA ILE A 91 -12.67 -0.61 12.98
C ILE A 91 -11.78 -0.40 14.20
N LYS A 92 -12.20 0.51 15.10
CA LYS A 92 -11.47 0.82 16.33
C LYS A 92 -10.00 1.23 16.09
N GLY A 93 -9.72 1.89 14.98
CA GLY A 93 -8.39 2.33 14.55
C GLY A 93 -7.58 1.28 13.79
N ILE A 94 -8.14 0.10 13.51
CA ILE A 94 -7.48 -0.96 12.72
C ILE A 94 -8.09 -0.95 11.32
N GLU A 95 -7.26 -1.06 10.28
CA GLU A 95 -7.69 -1.15 8.88
C GLU A 95 -8.53 -2.41 8.65
N GLU A 96 -9.73 -2.24 8.10
CA GLU A 96 -10.69 -3.33 7.90
C GLU A 96 -11.61 -3.02 6.71
N GLY A 97 -11.50 -3.81 5.65
CA GLY A 97 -12.21 -3.66 4.38
C GLY A 97 -11.44 -2.82 3.36
N SER A 98 -12.18 -2.13 2.49
CA SER A 98 -11.59 -1.45 1.33
C SER A 98 -10.57 -0.36 1.66
N PHE A 99 -9.47 -0.35 0.92
CA PHE A 99 -8.46 0.71 0.90
C PHE A 99 -8.27 1.21 -0.53
N THR A 100 -8.11 2.52 -0.72
CA THR A 100 -7.78 3.12 -2.02
C THR A 100 -6.91 4.36 -1.83
N GLU A 101 -5.81 4.44 -2.58
CA GLU A 101 -4.97 5.62 -2.68
C GLU A 101 -5.02 6.19 -4.09
N PHE A 102 -5.03 7.52 -4.16
CA PHE A 102 -5.10 8.31 -5.37
C PHE A 102 -3.87 9.20 -5.48
N ASN A 103 -3.42 9.47 -6.70
CA ASN A 103 -2.43 10.50 -6.95
C ASN A 103 -3.06 11.91 -6.99
N LYS A 104 -2.23 12.95 -7.15
CA LYS A 104 -2.68 14.35 -7.18
C LYS A 104 -3.66 14.67 -8.32
N GLU A 105 -3.64 13.90 -9.41
CA GLU A 105 -4.57 14.03 -10.54
C GLU A 105 -5.88 13.24 -10.34
N GLY A 106 -6.04 12.56 -9.19
CA GLY A 106 -7.23 11.78 -8.84
C GLY A 106 -7.27 10.38 -9.44
N ARG A 107 -6.16 9.87 -9.99
CA ARG A 107 -6.05 8.50 -10.50
C ARG A 107 -5.75 7.55 -9.35
N VAL A 108 -6.41 6.39 -9.34
CA VAL A 108 -6.13 5.31 -8.37
C VAL A 108 -4.73 4.76 -8.63
N ILE A 109 -3.87 4.81 -7.62
CA ILE A 109 -2.51 4.27 -7.65
C ILE A 109 -2.33 3.01 -6.79
N LEU A 110 -3.24 2.80 -5.85
CA LEU A 110 -3.24 1.64 -4.98
C LEU A 110 -4.67 1.29 -4.58
N LYS A 111 -5.04 0.02 -4.66
CA LYS A 111 -6.34 -0.46 -4.17
C LYS A 111 -6.26 -1.91 -3.72
N GLY A 112 -6.91 -2.21 -2.61
CA GLY A 112 -7.05 -3.56 -2.09
C GLY A 112 -7.98 -3.59 -0.88
N GLU A 113 -7.90 -4.66 -0.11
CA GLU A 113 -8.65 -4.84 1.12
C GLU A 113 -7.71 -5.19 2.28
N TYR A 114 -8.12 -4.78 3.48
CA TYR A 114 -7.52 -5.19 4.74
C TYR A 114 -8.47 -6.10 5.50
N VAL A 115 -7.92 -7.08 6.20
CA VAL A 115 -8.63 -7.92 7.18
C VAL A 115 -7.77 -7.95 8.43
N ASP A 116 -8.33 -7.57 9.58
CA ASP A 116 -7.62 -7.52 10.87
C ASP A 116 -6.32 -6.69 10.83
N GLY A 117 -6.28 -5.65 9.98
CA GLY A 117 -5.12 -4.76 9.81
C GLY A 117 -4.04 -5.30 8.86
N GLU A 118 -4.26 -6.45 8.21
CA GLU A 118 -3.33 -7.02 7.25
C GLU A 118 -3.91 -7.01 5.84
N ARG A 119 -3.04 -6.85 4.83
CA ARG A 119 -3.47 -6.92 3.43
C ARG A 119 -4.05 -8.29 3.13
N ASP A 120 -5.23 -8.31 2.55
CA ASP A 120 -5.88 -9.55 2.12
C ASP A 120 -6.53 -9.37 0.74
N GLY A 121 -6.66 -10.48 0.00
CA GLY A 121 -7.25 -10.50 -1.32
C GLY A 121 -6.41 -9.80 -2.39
N ILE A 122 -7.05 -9.34 -3.46
CA ILE A 122 -6.37 -8.79 -4.64
C ILE A 122 -5.97 -7.34 -4.38
N TRP A 123 -4.68 -7.07 -4.56
CA TRP A 123 -4.10 -5.74 -4.51
C TRP A 123 -3.65 -5.30 -5.90
N ASN A 124 -3.97 -4.05 -6.24
CA ASN A 124 -3.65 -3.42 -7.51
C ASN A 124 -2.77 -2.20 -7.26
N TYR A 125 -1.66 -2.12 -7.98
CA TYR A 125 -0.66 -1.07 -7.92
C TYR A 125 -0.56 -0.40 -9.29
N ASN A 126 -0.53 0.92 -9.31
CA ASN A 126 -0.30 1.71 -10.52
C ASN A 126 0.72 2.80 -10.23
N ASN A 127 1.93 2.58 -10.73
CA ASN A 127 3.10 3.46 -10.54
C ASN A 127 3.31 4.38 -11.76
N GLY A 128 2.24 4.72 -12.49
CA GLY A 128 2.28 5.57 -13.68
C GLY A 128 2.72 4.82 -14.93
N ASP A 129 3.99 4.39 -14.98
CA ASP A 129 4.57 3.70 -16.14
C ASP A 129 4.40 2.17 -16.10
N PHE A 130 3.84 1.67 -15.01
CA PHE A 130 3.77 0.25 -14.72
C PHE A 130 2.59 -0.05 -13.80
N THR A 131 1.87 -1.13 -14.08
CA THR A 131 0.82 -1.65 -13.21
C THR A 131 1.15 -3.05 -12.75
N GLU A 132 0.68 -3.41 -11.56
CA GLU A 132 0.89 -4.72 -10.97
C GLU A 132 -0.33 -5.13 -10.18
N GLU A 133 -0.65 -6.43 -10.22
CA GLU A 133 -1.69 -7.00 -9.38
C GLU A 133 -1.23 -8.34 -8.82
N GLY A 134 -1.73 -8.67 -7.64
CA GLY A 134 -1.54 -9.98 -7.05
C GLY A 134 -2.33 -10.12 -5.77
N THR A 135 -2.33 -11.32 -5.19
CA THR A 135 -3.09 -11.61 -3.98
C THR A 135 -2.18 -11.54 -2.76
N TYR A 136 -2.70 -10.95 -1.68
CA TYR A 136 -2.18 -11.13 -0.34
C TYR A 136 -3.05 -12.10 0.45
N GLN A 137 -2.41 -12.80 1.37
CA GLN A 137 -3.07 -13.59 2.40
C GLN A 137 -2.28 -13.37 3.69
N ASP A 138 -2.96 -12.95 4.76
CA ASP A 138 -2.35 -12.66 6.07
C ASP A 138 -1.14 -11.70 5.92
N GLY A 139 -1.32 -10.64 5.13
CA GLY A 139 -0.28 -9.63 4.90
C GLY A 139 0.87 -10.05 3.99
N LEU A 140 0.91 -11.30 3.51
CA LEU A 140 1.98 -11.84 2.67
C LEU A 140 1.53 -12.10 1.24
N GLN A 141 2.40 -11.85 0.26
CA GLN A 141 2.13 -12.17 -1.14
C GLN A 141 1.85 -13.67 -1.30
N ASN A 142 0.76 -14.02 -1.97
CA ASN A 142 0.36 -15.40 -2.16
C ASN A 142 -0.27 -15.59 -3.55
N GLY A 143 0.02 -16.70 -4.20
CA GLY A 143 -0.47 -17.00 -5.55
C GLY A 143 0.21 -16.18 -6.65
N LEU A 144 -0.51 -15.98 -7.75
CA LEU A 144 0.02 -15.39 -8.98
C LEU A 144 0.03 -13.87 -8.91
N TRP A 145 1.21 -13.31 -9.11
CA TRP A 145 1.46 -11.87 -9.26
C TRP A 145 1.83 -11.57 -10.71
N LYS A 146 1.28 -10.48 -11.22
CA LYS A 146 1.45 -10.03 -12.61
C LYS A 146 1.80 -8.56 -12.66
N GLY A 147 2.70 -8.23 -13.57
CA GLY A 147 3.06 -6.86 -13.91
C GLY A 147 2.83 -6.56 -15.37
N TRP A 148 2.46 -5.33 -15.73
CA TRP A 148 2.28 -4.87 -17.10
C TRP A 148 3.04 -3.57 -17.36
N PHE A 149 3.58 -3.44 -18.56
CA PHE A 149 4.13 -2.18 -19.05
C PHE A 149 3.02 -1.13 -19.24
N SER A 150 3.39 0.14 -19.34
CA SER A 150 2.48 1.25 -19.65
C SER A 150 1.67 1.07 -20.93
N ASN A 151 2.17 0.27 -21.89
CA ASN A 151 1.46 -0.07 -23.13
C ASN A 151 0.41 -1.20 -22.96
N GLY A 152 0.20 -1.70 -21.73
CA GLY A 152 -0.76 -2.75 -21.39
C GLY A 152 -0.28 -4.18 -21.66
N LYS A 153 0.94 -4.38 -22.19
CA LYS A 153 1.49 -5.72 -22.38
C LYS A 153 2.06 -6.26 -21.08
N LEU A 154 1.92 -7.57 -20.90
CA LEU A 154 2.45 -8.30 -19.75
C LEU A 154 3.97 -8.12 -19.69
N ASN A 155 4.47 -7.74 -18.52
CA ASN A 155 5.88 -7.59 -18.21
C ASN A 155 6.40 -8.83 -17.48
N TYR A 156 5.69 -9.30 -16.45
CA TYR A 156 6.09 -10.51 -15.75
C TYR A 156 4.91 -11.26 -15.13
N GLU A 157 5.17 -12.53 -14.81
CA GLU A 157 4.36 -13.39 -13.97
C GLU A 157 5.27 -14.08 -12.95
N VAL A 158 4.87 -14.09 -11.68
CA VAL A 158 5.60 -14.81 -10.62
C VAL A 158 4.60 -15.40 -9.64
N ASN A 159 4.85 -16.61 -9.17
CA ASN A 159 4.04 -17.20 -8.09
C ASN A 159 4.75 -17.01 -6.76
N TYR A 160 3.99 -16.63 -5.75
CA TYR A 160 4.43 -16.51 -4.37
C TYR A 160 3.68 -17.51 -3.47
N VAL A 161 4.37 -17.97 -2.44
CA VAL A 161 3.78 -18.69 -1.30
C VAL A 161 4.32 -18.03 -0.05
N GLN A 162 3.44 -17.42 0.75
CA GLN A 162 3.81 -16.79 2.03
C GLN A 162 4.95 -15.77 1.87
N GLY A 163 4.86 -14.91 0.86
CA GLY A 163 5.84 -13.86 0.56
C GLY A 163 7.11 -14.35 -0.16
N VAL A 164 7.25 -15.65 -0.40
CA VAL A 164 8.44 -16.24 -1.02
C VAL A 164 8.13 -16.70 -2.45
N PRO A 165 8.93 -16.33 -3.46
CA PRO A 165 8.74 -16.85 -4.81
C PRO A 165 8.79 -18.39 -4.84
N ASP A 166 7.72 -19.03 -5.30
CA ASP A 166 7.65 -20.48 -5.45
C ASP A 166 6.75 -20.82 -6.63
N GLY A 167 7.31 -21.53 -7.61
CA GLY A 167 6.63 -21.89 -8.84
C GLY A 167 7.21 -21.21 -10.08
N LYS A 168 6.37 -21.04 -11.10
CA LYS A 168 6.80 -20.51 -12.40
C LYS A 168 7.06 -19.01 -12.32
N TYR A 169 8.15 -18.59 -12.97
CA TYR A 169 8.50 -17.21 -13.25
C TYR A 169 8.55 -17.00 -14.76
N LYS A 170 8.01 -15.87 -15.22
CA LYS A 170 8.11 -15.42 -16.61
C LYS A 170 8.33 -13.92 -16.64
N LEU A 171 9.14 -13.48 -17.59
CA LEU A 171 9.46 -12.09 -17.87
C LEU A 171 9.40 -11.89 -19.37
N TYR A 172 8.87 -10.76 -19.80
CA TYR A 172 8.63 -10.44 -21.21
C TYR A 172 9.29 -9.10 -21.55
N TYR A 173 9.55 -8.89 -22.84
CA TYR A 173 9.89 -7.57 -23.38
C TYR A 173 8.62 -6.75 -23.61
N ASP A 174 8.76 -5.43 -23.73
CA ASP A 174 7.68 -4.50 -24.06
C ASP A 174 7.05 -4.75 -25.45
N ASN A 175 7.76 -5.47 -26.32
CA ASN A 175 7.23 -5.95 -27.59
C ASN A 175 6.31 -7.18 -27.42
N GLY A 176 6.30 -7.83 -26.26
CA GLY A 176 5.46 -8.97 -25.89
C GLY A 176 6.15 -10.34 -26.02
N TYR A 177 7.37 -10.41 -26.56
CA TYR A 177 8.12 -11.67 -26.60
C TYR A 177 8.64 -12.04 -25.21
N MET A 178 8.69 -13.34 -24.93
CA MET A 178 9.34 -13.86 -23.73
C MET A 178 10.78 -13.36 -23.69
N ARG A 179 11.23 -12.94 -22.50
CA ARG A 179 12.61 -12.54 -22.21
C ARG A 179 13.31 -13.58 -21.36
N GLU A 180 12.63 -14.05 -20.32
CA GLU A 180 13.16 -15.02 -19.37
C GLU A 180 12.03 -15.86 -18.79
N GLU A 181 12.24 -17.17 -18.65
CA GLU A 181 11.35 -18.02 -17.86
C GLU A 181 12.16 -18.97 -16.98
N GLY A 182 11.57 -19.39 -15.87
CA GLY A 182 12.21 -20.27 -14.93
C GLY A 182 11.27 -20.80 -13.85
N TYR A 183 11.87 -21.44 -12.86
CA TYR A 183 11.17 -21.99 -11.71
C TYR A 183 11.89 -21.58 -10.43
N TYR A 184 11.13 -21.07 -9.47
CA TYR A 184 11.57 -20.86 -8.10
C TYR A 184 11.09 -22.00 -7.21
N SER A 185 11.89 -22.40 -6.22
CA SER A 185 11.45 -23.24 -5.11
C SER A 185 11.95 -22.60 -3.82
N MET A 186 11.03 -22.24 -2.92
CA MET A 186 11.34 -21.56 -1.66
C MET A 186 12.28 -20.35 -1.85
N GLY A 187 12.05 -19.56 -2.89
CA GLY A 187 12.80 -18.34 -3.20
C GLY A 187 14.08 -18.55 -4.02
N SER A 188 14.55 -19.78 -4.16
CA SER A 188 15.75 -20.10 -4.93
C SER A 188 15.44 -20.49 -6.37
N LYS A 189 16.25 -20.02 -7.32
CA LYS A 189 16.23 -20.46 -8.72
C LYS A 189 16.55 -21.94 -8.79
N GLU A 190 15.69 -22.67 -9.49
CA GLU A 190 15.76 -24.11 -9.70
C GLU A 190 15.55 -24.45 -11.19
N LYS A 191 15.98 -25.66 -11.58
CA LYS A 191 15.76 -26.23 -12.92
C LYS A 191 16.35 -25.32 -14.02
N ASN A 192 15.80 -25.38 -15.23
CA ASN A 192 16.26 -24.59 -16.36
C ASN A 192 15.65 -23.20 -16.34
N TRP A 193 16.51 -22.21 -16.56
CA TRP A 193 16.19 -20.81 -16.77
C TRP A 193 16.55 -20.47 -18.21
N ASN A 194 15.53 -20.18 -19.01
CA ASN A 194 15.67 -19.91 -20.44
C ASN A 194 15.64 -18.41 -20.69
N LYS A 195 16.56 -17.91 -21.51
CA LYS A 195 16.60 -16.51 -21.95
C LYS A 195 16.46 -16.40 -23.45
N TYR A 196 15.63 -15.45 -23.85
CA TYR A 196 15.23 -15.22 -25.23
C TYR A 196 15.57 -13.79 -25.62
N ASP A 197 15.88 -13.57 -26.88
CA ASP A 197 16.08 -12.23 -27.42
C ASP A 197 14.74 -11.54 -27.77
N MET A 198 14.81 -10.32 -28.28
CA MET A 198 13.63 -9.53 -28.65
C MET A 198 12.86 -10.10 -29.86
N GLN A 199 13.36 -11.14 -30.51
CA GLN A 199 12.70 -11.87 -31.60
C GLN A 199 12.10 -13.19 -31.10
N GLY A 200 12.24 -13.50 -29.81
CA GLY A 200 11.77 -14.75 -29.21
C GLY A 200 12.71 -15.94 -29.43
N THR A 201 13.95 -15.71 -29.88
CA THR A 201 14.92 -16.78 -30.08
C THR A 201 15.60 -17.13 -28.75
N LEU A 202 15.52 -18.40 -28.35
CA LEU A 202 16.27 -18.92 -27.20
C LEU A 202 17.76 -18.86 -27.49
N TYR A 203 18.51 -18.08 -26.70
CA TYR A 203 19.96 -17.98 -26.85
C TYR A 203 20.73 -18.53 -25.64
N LEU A 204 20.05 -18.76 -24.51
CA LEU A 204 20.69 -19.24 -23.29
C LEU A 204 19.74 -20.08 -22.43
N THR A 205 20.21 -21.25 -22.00
CA THR A 205 19.62 -22.03 -20.92
C THR A 205 20.63 -22.21 -19.79
N ILE A 206 20.30 -21.76 -18.59
CA ILE A 206 21.09 -21.99 -17.38
C ILE A 206 20.33 -22.97 -16.50
N THR A 207 20.93 -24.10 -16.13
CA THR A 207 20.34 -25.00 -15.13
C THR A 207 20.82 -24.56 -13.74
N TYR A 208 19.91 -24.20 -12.85
CA TYR A 208 20.17 -23.86 -11.46
C TYR A 208 19.82 -25.01 -10.50
N LYS A 209 20.51 -25.03 -9.36
CA LYS A 209 20.15 -25.80 -8.16
C LYS A 209 20.53 -24.96 -6.93
N ASN A 210 19.54 -24.58 -6.12
CA ASN A 210 19.68 -23.67 -4.98
C ASN A 210 20.46 -22.40 -5.35
N ASP A 211 20.00 -21.70 -6.39
CA ASP A 211 20.63 -20.48 -6.95
C ASP A 211 22.02 -20.65 -7.56
N LYS A 212 22.62 -21.85 -7.49
CA LYS A 212 23.92 -22.11 -8.10
C LYS A 212 23.77 -22.61 -9.53
N GLU A 213 24.47 -21.97 -10.45
CA GLU A 213 24.55 -22.41 -11.84
C GLU A 213 25.25 -23.79 -11.91
N PHE A 214 24.53 -24.77 -12.44
CA PHE A 214 24.99 -26.14 -12.58
C PHE A 214 25.35 -26.48 -14.03
N LYS A 215 24.61 -25.93 -15.00
CA LYS A 215 24.88 -26.10 -16.44
C LYS A 215 24.63 -24.80 -17.21
N LEU A 216 25.43 -24.60 -18.25
CA LEU A 216 25.22 -23.56 -19.27
C LEU A 216 24.99 -24.24 -20.62
N ASN A 217 23.84 -24.03 -21.25
CA ASN A 217 23.43 -24.67 -22.50
C ASN A 217 23.63 -26.21 -22.46
N GLY A 218 23.31 -26.83 -21.32
CA GLY A 218 23.47 -28.27 -21.09
C GLY A 218 24.87 -28.74 -20.66
N ILE A 219 25.90 -27.88 -20.77
CA ILE A 219 27.27 -28.19 -20.39
C ILE A 219 27.46 -27.93 -18.89
N LYS A 220 27.89 -28.95 -18.13
CA LYS A 220 28.16 -28.80 -16.68
C LYS A 220 29.27 -27.78 -16.43
N ILE A 221 29.01 -26.86 -15.52
CA ILE A 221 30.03 -25.92 -15.05
C ILE A 221 30.94 -26.68 -14.09
N ARG A 222 32.23 -26.75 -14.43
CA ARG A 222 33.27 -27.24 -13.50
C ARG A 222 33.75 -26.04 -12.71
N LEU A 223 33.32 -25.93 -11.46
CA LEU A 223 33.96 -25.01 -10.54
C LEU A 223 35.41 -25.48 -10.33
N PRO A 224 36.41 -24.58 -10.37
CA PRO A 224 37.75 -24.95 -9.94
C PRO A 224 37.63 -25.54 -8.53
N LYS A 225 38.27 -26.70 -8.30
CA LYS A 225 38.41 -27.23 -6.94
C LYS A 225 39.03 -26.10 -6.14
N GLY A 226 38.32 -25.60 -5.13
CA GLY A 226 38.89 -24.64 -4.20
C GLY A 226 40.25 -25.19 -3.78
N SER A 227 41.27 -24.35 -3.93
CA SER A 227 42.53 -24.54 -3.23
C SER A 227 42.18 -24.63 -1.75
N GLY A 228 42.05 -25.86 -1.26
CA GLY A 228 42.08 -26.12 0.15
C GLY A 228 43.47 -25.74 0.62
N GLU A 229 43.53 -24.62 1.33
CA GLU A 229 44.53 -24.38 2.36
C GLU A 229 43.89 -24.73 3.71
#